data_AF-A0A958D5I0-F1
#
_entry.id   AF-A0A958D5I0-F1
#
_cell.length_a   1.000
_cell.length_b   1.000
_cell.length_c   1.000
_cell.angle_alpha   90.00
_cell.angle_beta   90.00
_cell.angle_gamma   90.00
#
_symmetry.space_group_name_H-M   'P 1'
#
loop_
_entity.id
_entity.type
_entity.pdbx_description
1 polymer ?
#
loop_
_entity_poly.entity_id
_entity_poly.type
_entity_poly.pdbx_seq_one_letter_code
_entity_poly.pdbx_strand_id
1 'polypeptide(L)'
;LYNLGITFTVYSQSNVIDRILPFDVIPRLLSASDWATIESGTRQRVRAINLFLHDIYHGARILKDGIVPRDLVLGNANYQPAMEGFDLPHGTYVHICGTDLIRDQNGRFLVLEDNGRTPSGVSYVVENRHLMLRAFPDLTEGLPIAPVSDYGWRLHAALAAIAPQGRSDPHIVLLSPGAY
;
A
#
# COMPACT_ATOMS: atom_id res chain seq x y z
N LEU A 1 -19.81 -13.03 2.93
CA LEU A 1 -18.41 -13.09 2.45
C LEU A 1 -18.29 -13.91 1.16
N TYR A 2 -18.71 -15.19 1.12
CA TYR A 2 -18.68 -16.03 -0.09
C TYR A 2 -19.40 -15.38 -1.30
N ASN A 3 -20.65 -14.93 -1.12
CA ASN A 3 -21.44 -14.27 -2.17
C ASN A 3 -21.00 -12.81 -2.49
N LEU A 4 -19.97 -12.29 -1.81
CA LEU A 4 -19.44 -10.93 -2.02
C LEU A 4 -18.05 -10.96 -2.69
N GLY A 5 -17.54 -12.14 -3.07
CA GLY A 5 -16.22 -12.26 -3.72
C GLY A 5 -15.03 -12.02 -2.78
N ILE A 6 -15.24 -12.09 -1.46
CA ILE A 6 -14.18 -11.89 -0.46
C ILE A 6 -13.58 -13.25 -0.14
N THR A 7 -12.74 -13.73 -1.05
CA THR A 7 -11.96 -14.95 -0.89
C THR A 7 -10.48 -14.60 -0.79
N PHE A 8 -9.70 -15.45 -0.14
CA PHE A 8 -8.26 -15.45 -0.28
C PHE A 8 -7.81 -16.83 -0.71
N THR A 9 -6.87 -16.87 -1.64
CA THR A 9 -6.35 -18.11 -2.20
C THR A 9 -5.22 -18.62 -1.31
N VAL A 10 -5.41 -19.78 -0.68
CA VAL A 10 -4.34 -20.47 0.04
C VAL A 10 -3.63 -21.41 -0.92
N TYR A 11 -2.39 -21.09 -1.26
CA TYR A 11 -1.53 -22.02 -1.98
C TYR A 11 -0.97 -23.04 -1.01
N SER A 12 -1.55 -24.24 -1.01
CA SER A 12 -0.91 -25.44 -0.46
C SER A 12 -0.49 -26.34 -1.63
N GLN A 13 0.60 -27.09 -1.48
CA GLN A 13 1.36 -27.79 -2.55
C GLN A 13 0.57 -28.75 -3.48
N SER A 14 -0.76 -28.85 -3.39
CA SER A 14 -1.55 -29.69 -4.29
C SER A 14 -3.01 -29.26 -4.50
N ASN A 15 -3.53 -28.21 -3.87
CA ASN A 15 -4.92 -27.77 -4.04
C ASN A 15 -5.08 -26.26 -3.79
N VAL A 16 -5.72 -25.58 -4.76
CA VAL A 16 -6.22 -24.20 -4.63
C VAL A 16 -7.58 -24.28 -3.93
N ILE A 17 -7.64 -23.89 -2.67
CA ILE A 17 -8.91 -23.81 -1.93
C ILE A 17 -9.16 -22.34 -1.61
N ASP A 18 -10.20 -21.77 -2.22
CA ASP A 18 -10.71 -20.47 -1.83
C ASP A 18 -11.24 -20.55 -0.41
N ARG A 19 -10.60 -19.83 0.51
CA ARG A 19 -11.08 -19.71 1.89
C ARG A 19 -11.75 -18.36 2.08
N ILE A 20 -12.82 -18.38 2.88
CA ILE A 20 -13.42 -17.16 3.40
C ILE A 20 -12.46 -16.57 4.42
N LEU A 21 -12.12 -15.29 4.25
CA LEU A 21 -11.32 -14.58 5.26
C LEU A 21 -12.12 -14.56 6.59
N PRO A 22 -11.53 -15.00 7.71
CA PRO A 22 -12.17 -14.85 9.02
C PRO A 22 -12.46 -13.37 9.27
N PHE A 23 -13.69 -13.08 9.70
CA PHE A 23 -14.15 -11.72 9.95
C PHE A 23 -14.49 -11.56 11.42
N ASP A 24 -13.82 -10.61 12.08
CA ASP A 24 -14.16 -10.18 13.44
C ASP A 24 -15.14 -9.01 13.36
N VAL A 25 -16.23 -9.10 14.12
CA VAL A 25 -17.30 -8.10 14.17
C VAL A 25 -16.92 -6.90 15.04
N ILE A 26 -15.90 -7.03 15.90
CA ILE A 26 -15.42 -5.94 16.74
C ILE A 26 -14.38 -5.14 15.96
N PRO A 27 -14.69 -3.90 15.54
CA PRO A 27 -13.77 -3.12 14.73
C PRO A 27 -12.59 -2.63 15.57
N ARG A 28 -11.43 -2.51 14.92
CA ARG A 28 -10.29 -1.77 15.48
C ARG A 28 -10.56 -0.26 15.36
N LEU A 29 -10.89 0.37 16.48
CA LEU A 29 -11.08 1.82 16.53
C LEU A 29 -9.73 2.56 16.54
N LEU A 30 -9.65 3.62 15.74
CA LEU A 30 -8.56 4.58 15.74
C LEU A 30 -9.15 5.98 15.94
N SER A 31 -8.61 6.72 16.90
CA SER A 31 -9.01 8.11 17.12
C SER A 31 -8.51 9.01 15.98
N ALA A 32 -9.09 10.19 15.83
CA ALA A 32 -8.64 11.17 14.85
C ALA A 32 -7.16 11.58 15.07
N SER A 33 -6.70 11.66 16.33
CA SER A 33 -5.31 11.98 16.66
C SER A 33 -4.35 10.81 16.36
N ASP A 34 -4.76 9.57 16.63
CA ASP A 34 -4.02 8.38 16.20
C ASP A 34 -3.86 8.39 14.68
N TRP A 35 -4.96 8.61 13.95
CA TRP A 35 -4.94 8.63 12.48
C TRP A 35 -4.10 9.77 11.92
N ALA A 36 -4.18 10.99 12.46
CA ALA A 36 -3.37 12.11 12.00
C ALA A 36 -1.85 11.82 12.14
N THR A 37 -1.46 11.13 13.21
CA THR A 37 -0.07 10.69 13.41
C THR A 37 0.34 9.65 12.37
N ILE A 38 -0.51 8.64 12.14
CA ILE A 38 -0.29 7.58 11.14
C ILE A 38 -0.17 8.19 9.74
N GLU A 39 -1.11 9.05 9.35
CA GLU A 39 -1.14 9.67 8.02
C GLU A 39 0.12 10.51 7.77
N SER A 40 0.48 11.40 8.71
CA SER A 40 1.68 12.22 8.58
C SER A 40 2.95 11.36 8.48
N GLY A 41 3.09 10.36 9.35
CA GLY A 41 4.25 9.48 9.40
C GLY A 41 4.41 8.63 8.14
N THR A 42 3.32 8.02 7.67
CA THR A 42 3.33 7.20 6.45
C THR A 42 3.64 8.04 5.22
N ARG A 43 3.06 9.23 5.08
CA ARG A 43 3.37 10.16 3.98
C ARG A 43 4.84 10.58 3.98
N GLN A 44 5.40 10.92 5.14
CA GLN A 44 6.81 11.24 5.29
C GLN A 44 7.70 10.06 4.86
N ARG A 45 7.38 8.85 5.35
CA ARG A 45 8.15 7.64 5.07
C ARG A 45 8.14 7.26 3.59
N VAL A 46 6.98 7.25 2.95
CA VAL A 46 6.84 6.93 1.52
C VAL A 46 7.58 7.95 0.64
N ARG A 47 7.58 9.23 1.04
CA ARG A 47 8.40 10.26 0.37
C ARG A 47 9.89 9.96 0.51
N ALA A 48 10.35 9.59 1.70
CA ALA A 48 11.76 9.22 1.92
C ALA A 48 12.16 7.99 1.11
N ILE A 49 11.30 6.97 1.01
CA ILE A 49 11.54 5.77 0.19
C ILE A 49 11.71 6.14 -1.29
N ASN A 50 10.82 6.97 -1.84
CA ASN A 50 10.94 7.41 -3.23
C ASN A 50 12.22 8.21 -3.49
N LEU A 51 12.58 9.13 -2.58
CA LEU A 51 13.84 9.88 -2.67
C LEU A 51 15.07 8.99 -2.55
N PHE A 52 15.02 7.97 -1.69
CA PHE A 52 16.08 6.97 -1.55
C PHE A 52 16.26 6.19 -2.85
N LEU A 53 15.18 5.66 -3.44
CA LEU A 53 15.25 4.91 -4.70
C LEU A 53 15.79 5.78 -5.84
N HIS A 54 15.32 7.03 -5.94
CA HIS A 54 15.86 7.99 -6.91
C HIS A 54 17.36 8.20 -6.71
N ASP A 55 17.81 8.43 -5.48
CA ASP A 55 19.23 8.62 -5.19
C ASP A 55 20.05 7.38 -5.56
N ILE A 56 19.61 6.19 -5.16
CA ILE A 56 20.31 4.93 -5.46
C ILE A 56 20.54 4.73 -6.97
N TYR A 57 19.53 4.96 -7.80
CA TYR A 57 19.63 4.76 -9.25
C TYR A 57 20.25 5.94 -10.01
N HIS A 58 20.63 7.02 -9.32
CA HIS A 58 21.22 8.22 -9.94
C HIS A 58 22.51 8.64 -9.23
N GLY A 59 22.40 9.59 -8.29
CA GLY A 59 23.56 10.24 -7.66
C GLY A 59 24.29 9.35 -6.67
N ALA A 60 23.62 8.33 -6.13
CA ALA A 60 24.05 7.44 -5.06
C ALA A 60 24.73 8.18 -3.90
N ARG A 61 24.22 9.37 -3.54
CA ARG A 61 24.83 10.23 -2.51
C ARG A 61 24.83 9.55 -1.15
N ILE A 62 23.72 8.90 -0.77
CA ILE A 62 23.60 8.20 0.51
C ILE A 62 24.64 7.06 0.67
N LEU A 63 25.10 6.48 -0.45
CA LEU A 63 26.17 5.48 -0.47
C LEU A 63 27.55 6.13 -0.45
N LYS A 64 27.73 7.23 -1.19
CA LYS A 64 28.99 8.01 -1.22
C LYS A 64 29.30 8.63 0.15
N ASP A 65 28.27 9.06 0.86
CA ASP A 65 28.36 9.64 2.20
C ASP A 65 28.50 8.58 3.31
N GLY A 66 28.41 7.28 2.96
CA GLY A 66 28.59 6.17 3.89
C GLY A 66 27.45 5.95 4.88
N ILE A 67 26.31 6.63 4.71
CA ILE A 67 25.13 6.48 5.58
C ILE A 67 24.49 5.10 5.42
N VAL A 68 24.40 4.61 4.18
CA VAL A 68 23.96 3.24 3.88
C VAL A 68 25.14 2.46 3.27
N PRO A 69 25.46 1.26 3.79
CA PRO A 69 26.52 0.43 3.24
C PRO A 69 26.25 0.06 1.77
N ARG A 70 27.23 0.30 0.91
CA ARG A 70 27.13 0.05 -0.54
C ARG A 70 26.75 -1.40 -0.86
N ASP A 71 27.39 -2.35 -0.20
CA ASP A 71 27.20 -3.78 -0.48
C ASP A 71 25.78 -4.27 -0.14
N LEU A 72 25.12 -3.63 0.84
CA LEU A 72 23.74 -3.93 1.21
C LEU A 72 22.73 -3.56 0.11
N VAL A 73 23.08 -2.59 -0.72
CA VAL A 73 22.25 -2.15 -1.84
C VAL A 73 22.67 -2.83 -3.14
N LEU A 74 23.93 -2.67 -3.57
CA LEU A 74 24.39 -3.15 -4.87
C LEU A 74 24.55 -4.67 -4.94
N GLY A 75 24.75 -5.33 -3.80
CA GLY A 75 24.76 -6.79 -3.70
C GLY A 75 23.37 -7.41 -3.56
N ASN A 76 22.31 -6.61 -3.44
CA ASN A 76 20.95 -7.10 -3.25
C ASN A 76 20.39 -7.66 -4.56
N ALA A 77 19.83 -8.87 -4.54
CA ALA A 77 19.21 -9.49 -5.72
C ALA A 77 18.04 -8.69 -6.32
N ASN A 78 17.45 -7.75 -5.56
CA ASN A 78 16.38 -6.89 -6.05
C ASN A 78 16.87 -5.56 -6.63
N TYR A 79 18.17 -5.27 -6.56
CA TYR A 79 18.75 -4.12 -7.26
C TYR A 79 18.64 -4.36 -8.77
N GLN A 80 18.17 -3.35 -9.51
CA GLN A 80 17.96 -3.47 -10.96
C GLN A 80 18.90 -2.52 -11.71
N PRO A 81 20.03 -3.01 -12.25
CA PRO A 81 20.96 -2.16 -13.02
C PRO A 81 20.31 -1.45 -14.20
N ALA A 82 19.25 -2.04 -14.78
CA ALA A 82 18.47 -1.43 -15.86
C ALA A 82 17.76 -0.12 -15.48
N MET A 83 17.62 0.17 -14.18
CA MET A 83 17.02 1.41 -13.68
C MET A 83 18.05 2.54 -13.51
N GLU A 84 19.35 2.27 -13.64
CA GLU A 84 20.40 3.28 -13.48
C GLU A 84 20.26 4.40 -14.53
N GLY A 85 20.15 5.64 -14.06
CA GLY A 85 19.95 6.82 -14.91
C GLY A 85 18.61 6.87 -15.65
N PHE A 86 17.66 6.00 -15.30
CA PHE A 86 16.33 6.00 -15.91
C PHE A 86 15.41 7.01 -15.21
N ASP A 87 15.09 8.09 -15.93
CA ASP A 87 14.20 9.14 -15.46
C ASP A 87 12.73 8.69 -15.50
N LEU A 88 12.14 8.48 -14.32
CA LEU A 88 10.72 8.16 -14.18
C LEU A 88 9.84 9.43 -14.29
N PRO A 89 8.64 9.32 -14.87
CA PRO A 89 7.64 10.38 -14.78
C PRO A 89 7.44 10.81 -13.33
N HIS A 90 7.58 12.11 -13.07
CA HIS A 90 7.41 12.72 -11.73
C HIS A 90 8.33 12.12 -10.64
N GLY A 91 9.40 11.40 -11.01
CA GLY A 91 10.35 10.80 -10.06
C GLY A 91 9.72 9.80 -9.07
N THR A 92 8.58 9.21 -9.41
CA THR A 92 7.83 8.30 -8.52
C THR A 92 8.15 6.85 -8.82
N TYR A 93 8.79 6.17 -7.88
CA TYR A 93 9.11 4.74 -7.96
C TYR A 93 8.00 3.88 -7.34
N VAL A 94 7.58 4.26 -6.13
CA VAL A 94 6.57 3.55 -5.35
C VAL A 94 5.27 4.34 -5.39
N HIS A 95 4.40 3.98 -6.34
CA HIS A 95 3.10 4.62 -6.57
C HIS A 95 2.08 4.26 -5.49
N ILE A 96 2.14 3.01 -5.02
CA ILE A 96 1.31 2.50 -3.93
C ILE A 96 2.26 1.81 -2.95
N CYS A 97 2.13 2.16 -1.67
CA CYS A 97 2.90 1.54 -0.60
C CYS A 97 1.97 1.08 0.50
N GLY A 98 2.07 -0.19 0.90
CA GLY A 98 1.47 -0.68 2.13
C GLY A 98 2.48 -0.57 3.27
N THR A 99 2.17 0.15 4.35
CA THR A 99 3.04 0.24 5.53
C THR A 99 2.39 -0.54 6.67
N ASP A 100 3.05 -1.61 7.11
CA ASP A 100 2.57 -2.47 8.18
C ASP A 100 2.91 -1.86 9.53
N LEU A 101 1.87 -1.60 10.33
CA LEU A 101 1.98 -0.89 11.60
C LEU A 101 1.53 -1.77 12.76
N ILE A 102 2.28 -1.71 13.86
CA ILE A 102 1.84 -2.23 15.16
C ILE A 102 1.68 -1.08 16.14
N ARG A 103 0.86 -1.31 17.17
CA ARG A 103 0.77 -0.46 18.35
C ARG A 103 1.41 -1.20 19.51
N ASP A 104 2.50 -0.65 20.05
CA ASP A 104 3.21 -1.27 21.18
C ASP A 104 2.43 -1.13 22.50
N GLN A 105 2.95 -1.72 23.58
CA GLN A 105 2.32 -1.69 24.91
C GLN A 105 2.19 -0.29 25.52
N ASN A 106 2.96 0.68 25.01
CA ASN A 106 2.90 2.08 25.42
C ASN A 106 1.98 2.91 24.51
N GLY A 107 1.28 2.27 23.57
CA GLY A 107 0.37 2.92 22.65
C GLY A 107 1.04 3.58 21.45
N ARG A 108 2.35 3.40 21.24
CA ARG A 108 3.12 4.00 20.13
C ARG A 108 2.96 3.18 18.86
N PHE A 109 2.82 3.86 17.72
CA PHE A 109 2.81 3.22 16.41
C PHE A 109 4.24 2.99 15.92
N LEU A 110 4.52 1.76 15.48
CA LEU A 110 5.82 1.34 14.95
C LEU A 110 5.63 0.67 13.60
N VAL A 111 6.56 0.92 12.67
CA VAL A 111 6.57 0.26 11.36
C VAL A 111 7.28 -1.08 11.48
N LEU A 112 6.64 -2.13 10.99
CA LEU A 112 7.26 -3.45 10.82
C LEU A 112 7.86 -3.62 9.43
N GLU A 113 7.10 -3.24 8.39
CA GLU A 113 7.48 -3.51 7.00
C GLU A 113 6.88 -2.46 6.05
N ASP A 114 7.56 -2.25 4.91
CA ASP A 114 7.07 -1.46 3.78
C ASP A 114 6.93 -2.31 2.53
N ASN A 115 5.71 -2.38 2.01
CA ASN A 115 5.32 -3.12 0.81
C ASN A 115 5.24 -2.16 -0.38
N GLY A 116 6.39 -1.92 -1.04
CA GLY A 116 6.52 -0.99 -2.17
C GLY A 116 6.51 -1.61 -3.57
N ARG A 117 6.23 -2.92 -3.70
CA ARG A 117 6.24 -3.64 -4.98
C ARG A 117 4.83 -3.67 -5.59
N THR A 118 4.06 -4.69 -5.21
CA THR A 118 2.67 -4.90 -5.63
C THR A 118 1.81 -5.13 -4.38
N PRO A 119 1.58 -4.09 -3.55
CA PRO A 119 0.82 -4.23 -2.32
C PRO A 119 -0.63 -4.63 -2.61
N SER A 120 -1.21 -5.46 -1.75
CA SER A 120 -2.56 -6.01 -1.89
C SER A 120 -3.40 -5.78 -0.63
N GLY A 121 -4.67 -6.18 -0.66
CA GLY A 121 -5.54 -6.26 0.52
C GLY A 121 -6.53 -5.12 0.72
N VAL A 122 -6.51 -4.08 -0.12
CA VAL A 122 -7.47 -2.96 -0.02
C VAL A 122 -8.93 -3.39 -0.25
N SER A 123 -9.16 -4.43 -1.07
CA SER A 123 -10.48 -5.02 -1.26
C SER A 123 -11.08 -5.49 0.07
N TYR A 124 -10.28 -6.12 0.94
CA TYR A 124 -10.73 -6.53 2.27
C TYR A 124 -11.12 -5.33 3.12
N VAL A 125 -10.40 -4.21 3.05
CA VAL A 125 -10.73 -2.99 3.82
C VAL A 125 -12.10 -2.44 3.43
N VAL A 126 -12.34 -2.28 2.13
CA VAL A 126 -13.60 -1.76 1.59
C VAL A 126 -14.75 -2.69 1.90
N GLU A 127 -14.58 -3.98 1.63
CA GLU A 127 -15.64 -4.96 1.81
C GLU A 127 -15.94 -5.27 3.29
N ASN A 128 -14.94 -5.28 4.17
CA ASN A 128 -15.16 -5.40 5.61
C ASN A 128 -15.96 -4.19 6.14
N ARG A 129 -15.71 -2.98 5.61
CA ARG A 129 -16.51 -1.81 5.98
C ARG A 129 -17.96 -1.94 5.51
N HIS A 130 -18.19 -2.34 4.25
CA HIS A 130 -19.54 -2.55 3.74
C HIS A 130 -20.29 -3.63 4.53
N LEU A 131 -19.62 -4.73 4.87
CA LEU A 131 -20.20 -5.80 5.68
C LEU A 131 -20.57 -5.31 7.07
N MET A 132 -19.68 -4.58 7.76
CA MET A 132 -19.95 -4.00 9.08
C MET A 132 -21.20 -3.11 9.07
N LEU A 133 -21.27 -2.15 8.13
CA LEU A 133 -22.37 -1.20 8.03
C LEU A 133 -23.72 -1.88 7.72
N ARG A 134 -23.70 -2.99 6.97
CA ARG A 134 -24.90 -3.74 6.61
C ARG A 134 -25.35 -4.69 7.72
N ALA A 135 -24.41 -5.40 8.36
CA ALA A 135 -24.72 -6.45 9.32
C ALA A 135 -24.97 -5.89 10.74
N PHE A 136 -24.33 -4.77 11.08
CA PHE A 136 -24.39 -4.17 12.41
C PHE A 136 -24.60 -2.64 12.34
N PRO A 137 -25.68 -2.15 11.69
CA PRO A 137 -25.92 -0.72 11.54
C PRO A 137 -25.94 0.01 12.89
N ASP A 138 -26.58 -0.58 13.90
CA ASP A 138 -26.70 -0.04 15.26
C ASP A 138 -25.34 0.17 15.95
N LEU A 139 -24.31 -0.64 15.64
CA LEU A 139 -22.96 -0.46 16.20
C LEU A 139 -22.23 0.77 15.63
N THR A 140 -22.70 1.27 14.48
CA THR A 140 -22.09 2.39 13.76
C THR A 140 -22.94 3.65 13.79
N GLU A 141 -24.18 3.56 14.29
CA GLU A 141 -25.12 4.66 14.35
C GLU A 141 -24.58 5.80 15.21
N GLY A 142 -24.63 7.02 14.68
CA GLY A 142 -24.15 8.22 15.37
C GLY A 142 -22.63 8.35 15.48
N LEU A 143 -21.84 7.37 15.01
CA LEU A 143 -20.37 7.47 15.01
C LEU A 143 -19.87 8.18 13.73
N PRO A 144 -18.94 9.16 13.85
CA PRO A 144 -18.37 9.86 12.70
C PRO A 144 -17.27 9.02 12.02
N ILE A 145 -17.67 7.89 11.41
CA ILE A 145 -16.75 6.97 10.75
C ILE A 145 -16.38 7.52 9.36
N ALA A 146 -15.08 7.71 9.11
CA ALA A 146 -14.59 8.14 7.80
C ALA A 146 -14.84 7.05 6.71
N PRO A 147 -15.33 7.42 5.51
CA PRO A 147 -15.57 6.47 4.44
C PRO A 147 -14.26 5.96 3.83
N VAL A 148 -14.31 4.75 3.25
CA VAL A 148 -13.18 4.12 2.54
C VAL A 148 -13.55 3.65 1.12
N SER A 149 -14.82 3.79 0.74
CA SER A 149 -15.37 3.26 -0.51
C SER A 149 -14.90 4.00 -1.76
N ASP A 150 -14.35 5.20 -1.60
CA ASP A 150 -13.84 6.03 -2.70
C ASP A 150 -12.38 5.71 -3.07
N TYR A 151 -11.76 4.70 -2.44
CA TYR A 151 -10.37 4.30 -2.73
C TYR A 151 -10.12 4.07 -4.23
N GLY A 152 -11.01 3.34 -4.92
CA GLY A 152 -10.84 3.04 -6.34
C GLY A 152 -10.78 4.30 -7.22
N TRP A 153 -11.65 5.28 -6.93
CA TRP A 153 -11.66 6.57 -7.62
C TRP A 153 -10.39 7.38 -7.32
N ARG A 154 -9.94 7.41 -6.07
CA ARG A 154 -8.68 8.08 -5.68
C ARG A 154 -7.47 7.45 -6.35
N LEU A 155 -7.42 6.12 -6.43
CA LEU A 155 -6.35 5.40 -7.11
C LEU A 155 -6.36 5.72 -8.61
N HIS A 156 -7.52 5.68 -9.26
CA HIS A 156 -7.63 6.07 -10.67
C HIS A 156 -7.14 7.49 -10.91
N ALA A 157 -7.55 8.46 -10.08
CA ALA A 157 -7.11 9.84 -10.17
C ALA A 157 -5.58 9.98 -9.98
N ALA A 158 -5.00 9.26 -9.02
CA ALA A 158 -3.56 9.24 -8.79
C ALA A 158 -2.80 8.65 -10.00
N LEU A 159 -3.29 7.55 -10.58
CA LEU A 159 -2.72 6.92 -11.77
C LEU A 159 -2.86 7.80 -13.02
N ALA A 160 -3.95 8.58 -13.13
CA ALA A 160 -4.10 9.54 -14.21
C ALA A 160 -3.10 10.71 -14.07
N ALA A 161 -2.86 11.16 -12.84
CA ALA A 161 -1.95 12.27 -12.55
C ALA A 161 -0.48 11.97 -12.86
N ILE A 162 -0.07 10.69 -12.84
CA ILE A 162 1.30 10.27 -13.16
C ILE A 162 1.55 10.10 -14.66
N ALA A 163 0.56 10.36 -15.52
CA ALA A 163 0.73 10.26 -16.95
C ALA A 163 1.91 11.13 -17.43
N PRO A 164 2.67 10.67 -18.45
CA PRO A 164 3.72 11.47 -19.05
C PRO A 164 3.18 12.82 -19.56
N GLN A 165 4.05 13.84 -19.58
CA GLN A 165 3.69 15.16 -20.05
C GLN A 165 3.08 15.11 -21.46
N GLY A 166 2.01 15.88 -21.69
CA GLY A 166 1.30 15.94 -22.96
C GLY A 166 0.18 14.93 -23.14
N ARG A 167 -0.12 14.07 -22.14
CA ARG A 167 -1.32 13.23 -22.14
C ARG A 167 -2.36 13.72 -21.12
N SER A 168 -3.44 14.30 -21.62
CA SER A 168 -4.58 14.76 -20.81
C SER A 168 -5.62 13.68 -20.51
N ASP A 169 -5.66 12.60 -21.31
CA ASP A 169 -6.61 11.49 -21.15
C ASP A 169 -5.87 10.15 -21.28
N PRO A 170 -5.21 9.67 -20.21
CA PRO A 170 -4.43 8.45 -20.25
C PRO A 170 -5.33 7.21 -20.18
N HIS A 171 -5.11 6.25 -21.08
CA HIS A 171 -5.66 4.91 -20.93
C HIS A 171 -4.90 4.15 -19.84
N ILE A 172 -5.57 3.87 -18.72
CA ILE A 172 -5.04 3.13 -17.58
C ILE A 172 -5.51 1.68 -17.67
N VAL A 173 -4.59 0.73 -17.53
CA VAL A 173 -4.87 -0.71 -17.57
C VAL A 173 -4.26 -1.40 -16.36
N LEU A 174 -4.87 -2.49 -15.90
CA LEU A 174 -4.31 -3.38 -14.89
C LEU A 174 -3.76 -4.63 -15.58
N LEU A 175 -2.45 -4.80 -15.56
CA LEU A 175 -1.82 -6.03 -16.01
C LEU A 175 -1.81 -7.04 -14.86
N SER A 176 -2.42 -8.20 -15.07
CA SER A 176 -2.48 -9.31 -14.12
C SER A 176 -1.87 -10.56 -14.75
N PRO A 177 -1.15 -11.41 -13.99
CA PRO A 177 -0.69 -12.72 -14.48
C PRO A 177 -1.86 -13.65 -14.86
N GLY A 178 -3.09 -13.33 -14.43
CA GLY A 178 -4.28 -14.13 -14.67
C GLY A 178 -4.73 -14.85 -13.41
N ALA A 179 -5.54 -15.89 -13.59
CA ALA A 179 -6.16 -16.63 -12.48
C ALA A 179 -5.27 -17.72 -11.86
N TYR A 180 -4.10 -18.01 -12.45
CA TYR A 180 -3.25 -19.17 -12.14
C TYR A 180 -1.80 -18.77 -11.91
#